data_AF-A0A073IFQ1-F1
#
_entry.id   AF-A0A073IFQ1-F1
#
_cell.length_a   1.000
_cell.length_b   1.000
_cell.length_c   1.000
_cell.angle_alpha   90.00
_cell.angle_beta   90.00
_cell.angle_gamma   90.00
#
_symmetry.space_group_name_H-M   'P 1'
#
loop_
_entity.id
_entity.type
_entity.pdbx_description
1 polymer ?
#
loop_
_entity_poly.entity_id
_entity_poly.type
_entity_poly.pdbx_seq_one_letter_code
_entity_poly.pdbx_strand_id
1 'polypeptide(L)'
;MGKARIALGVMSFALLGAVLGYVLASAFLTFRWFGVGADIDFLMLARSYGVLRTTHPGDMQIVHLLVGICTGGGVLLSAVLMNDALTKFGETHWQQMSEMKRNGFFGKPGHGFVLGKMGKPRSRKPFVMSKVFPHALIVAPTGRGKTTGFVIPNLLTYQGSAVVLDVKGENFEATARHRAAQGDKVFRFAPTDWKDGRSHRYNPLLRISALDNVDRQQMELQLLASLFLQADNDRVQGLLDGGIDLFVAAGLLAFERKRPTLGEIYRITASGGDKQKEYRRRADEVANPAAKLIFMRVASTNNDTLTSYLSLLMTSGLKQWSNPAIDRATATSDLDFRDIRKTPFSVYLVVEPLMVKPLAPLIRLFFSDLLASLQDHEPGKDEPWPVMIMLDEFNRLGKMPIVLDSIETLRSYRANLAIVTQTIPALDEIYGENARRALQGNAGIKLYLTPSDEKTIEELSKAVGKTTKRVVTRSRSVGRNPFAGRSMSERTEETALLPEDEARRMDLDDIVLVVDAQMPVRAKRIKYYEDWFFKQIFDKQTGDLPYPSAGDQMRGLQGQIKALEAKIGALEMPRAVSGDGAEIDGTRREEIDDLAGEHRGVAIDEKPSLDEYQVGTERIQRFMEEASVR
;
A
#
# COMPACT_ATOMS: atom_id res chain seq x y z
N MET A 1 10.51 6.78 -36.95
CA MET A 1 10.56 5.63 -37.89
C MET A 1 11.80 5.75 -38.77
N GLY A 2 12.53 4.66 -39.04
CA GLY A 2 13.71 4.69 -39.92
C GLY A 2 13.35 4.81 -41.41
N LYS A 3 14.18 5.52 -42.19
CA LYS A 3 14.00 5.76 -43.64
C LYS A 3 13.72 4.48 -44.45
N ALA A 4 14.21 3.33 -43.99
CA ALA A 4 13.99 2.02 -44.59
C ALA A 4 12.51 1.56 -44.54
N ARG A 5 11.79 1.78 -43.43
CA ARG A 5 10.37 1.39 -43.31
C ARG A 5 9.46 2.25 -44.18
N ILE A 6 9.83 3.52 -44.36
CA ILE A 6 9.16 4.50 -45.23
C ILE A 6 9.29 4.05 -46.69
N ALA A 7 10.51 3.73 -47.13
CA ALA A 7 10.75 3.21 -48.47
C ALA A 7 9.98 1.90 -48.73
N LEU A 8 9.97 0.98 -47.75
CA LEU A 8 9.25 -0.29 -47.84
C LEU A 8 7.73 -0.08 -47.98
N GLY A 9 7.15 0.87 -47.23
CA GLY A 9 5.72 1.21 -47.30
C GLY A 9 5.32 1.76 -48.67
N VAL A 10 6.06 2.74 -49.18
CA VAL A 10 5.82 3.32 -50.52
C VAL A 10 5.93 2.27 -51.61
N MET A 11 6.96 1.41 -51.56
CA MET A 11 7.11 0.32 -52.52
C MET A 11 5.97 -0.70 -52.45
N SER A 12 5.49 -1.03 -51.25
CA SER A 12 4.40 -2.01 -51.06
C SER A 12 3.08 -1.50 -51.65
N PHE A 13 2.73 -0.24 -51.41
CA PHE A 13 1.52 0.38 -51.96
C PHE A 13 1.62 0.65 -53.46
N ALA A 14 2.81 1.02 -53.97
CA ALA A 14 3.06 1.11 -55.41
C ALA A 14 2.87 -0.25 -56.09
N LEU A 15 3.39 -1.33 -55.49
CA LEU A 15 3.25 -2.69 -56.00
C LEU A 15 1.78 -3.14 -56.02
N LEU A 16 1.04 -2.91 -54.94
CA LEU A 16 -0.40 -3.19 -54.88
C LEU A 16 -1.17 -2.42 -55.96
N GLY A 17 -0.85 -1.15 -56.16
CA GLY A 17 -1.41 -0.34 -57.24
C GLY A 17 -1.08 -0.88 -58.64
N ALA A 18 0.16 -1.31 -58.86
CA ALA A 18 0.58 -1.92 -60.12
C ALA A 18 -0.14 -3.24 -60.39
N VAL A 19 -0.32 -4.09 -59.38
CA VAL A 19 -1.07 -5.36 -59.49
C VAL A 19 -2.54 -5.09 -59.81
N LEU A 20 -3.19 -4.14 -59.13
CA LEU A 20 -4.57 -3.76 -59.45
C LEU A 20 -4.69 -3.21 -60.87
N GLY A 21 -3.75 -2.35 -61.29
CA GLY A 21 -3.69 -1.83 -62.65
C GLY A 21 -3.50 -2.93 -63.69
N TYR A 22 -2.69 -3.95 -63.40
CA TYR A 22 -2.48 -5.11 -64.26
C TYR A 22 -3.76 -5.95 -64.43
N VAL A 23 -4.50 -6.18 -63.35
CA VAL A 23 -5.79 -6.88 -63.35
C VAL A 23 -6.81 -6.12 -64.20
N LEU A 24 -6.93 -4.80 -63.99
CA LEU A 24 -7.85 -3.94 -64.77
C LEU A 24 -7.47 -3.87 -66.25
N ALA A 25 -6.17 -3.77 -66.56
CA ALA A 25 -5.68 -3.76 -67.92
C ALA A 25 -5.94 -5.10 -68.64
N SER A 26 -5.78 -6.22 -67.93
CA SER A 26 -6.08 -7.56 -68.47
C SER A 26 -7.57 -7.76 -68.73
N ALA A 27 -8.43 -7.28 -67.81
CA ALA A 27 -9.88 -7.29 -68.00
C ALA A 27 -10.31 -6.39 -69.17
N PHE A 28 -9.74 -5.18 -69.28
CA PHE A 28 -9.99 -4.26 -70.38
C PHE A 28 -9.68 -4.90 -71.73
N LEU A 29 -8.48 -5.47 -71.89
CA LEU A 29 -8.10 -6.13 -73.13
C LEU A 29 -9.00 -7.32 -73.45
N THR A 30 -9.36 -8.11 -72.43
CA THR A 30 -10.21 -9.29 -72.62
C THR A 30 -11.59 -8.89 -73.15
N PHE A 31 -12.23 -7.90 -72.54
CA PHE A 31 -13.52 -7.40 -73.03
C PHE A 31 -13.42 -6.66 -74.36
N ARG A 32 -12.30 -5.98 -74.62
CA ARG A 32 -12.08 -5.25 -75.86
C ARG A 32 -11.97 -6.18 -77.07
N TRP A 33 -11.35 -7.35 -76.91
CA TRP A 33 -11.08 -8.30 -77.99
C TRP A 33 -12.08 -9.45 -78.07
N PHE A 34 -12.68 -9.85 -76.95
CA PHE A 34 -13.59 -11.01 -76.89
C PHE A 34 -15.04 -10.67 -76.49
N GLY A 35 -15.34 -9.39 -76.21
CA GLY A 35 -16.68 -8.92 -75.88
C GLY A 35 -17.01 -8.95 -74.38
N VAL A 36 -18.05 -8.20 -74.01
CA VAL A 36 -18.50 -8.08 -72.61
C VAL A 36 -19.18 -9.38 -72.19
N GLY A 37 -18.50 -10.20 -71.38
CA GLY A 37 -18.96 -11.53 -70.95
C GLY A 37 -17.91 -12.64 -71.08
N ALA A 38 -16.76 -12.37 -71.71
CA ALA A 38 -15.65 -13.31 -71.77
C ALA A 38 -14.96 -13.49 -70.40
N ASP A 39 -14.50 -14.71 -70.12
CA ASP A 39 -13.72 -15.01 -68.91
C ASP A 39 -12.40 -14.24 -68.94
N ILE A 40 -12.10 -13.51 -67.87
CA ILE A 40 -10.91 -12.65 -67.79
C ILE A 40 -9.66 -13.54 -67.71
N ASP A 41 -8.82 -13.49 -68.73
CA ASP A 41 -7.52 -14.16 -68.75
C ASP A 41 -6.43 -13.22 -68.23
N PHE A 42 -6.12 -13.35 -66.94
CA PHE A 42 -5.09 -12.55 -66.27
C PHE A 42 -3.67 -12.80 -66.79
N LEU A 43 -3.42 -13.86 -67.55
CA LEU A 43 -2.10 -14.13 -68.15
C LEU A 43 -1.99 -13.60 -69.58
N MET A 44 -3.10 -13.14 -70.18
CA MET A 44 -3.12 -12.66 -71.56
C MET A 44 -2.19 -11.46 -71.76
N LEU A 45 -2.21 -10.50 -70.82
CA LEU A 45 -1.37 -9.32 -70.91
C LEU A 45 0.13 -9.66 -70.84
N ALA A 46 0.51 -10.66 -70.04
CA ALA A 46 1.90 -11.13 -69.97
C ALA A 46 2.31 -11.91 -71.22
N ARG A 47 1.45 -12.80 -71.73
CA ARG A 47 1.72 -13.63 -72.91
C ARG A 47 1.78 -12.82 -74.20
N SER A 48 0.88 -11.85 -74.35
CA SER A 48 0.70 -11.09 -75.58
C SER A 48 1.48 -9.76 -75.61
N TYR A 49 2.27 -9.45 -74.57
CA TYR A 49 2.95 -8.15 -74.42
C TYR A 49 3.78 -7.74 -75.65
N GLY A 50 4.56 -8.67 -76.21
CA GLY A 50 5.39 -8.42 -77.39
C GLY A 50 4.58 -8.13 -78.66
N VAL A 51 3.43 -8.82 -78.80
CA VAL A 51 2.52 -8.66 -79.95
C VAL A 51 1.70 -7.38 -79.82
N LEU A 52 1.19 -7.08 -78.62
CA LEU A 52 0.46 -5.84 -78.30
C LEU A 52 1.30 -4.60 -78.62
N ARG A 53 2.59 -4.62 -78.28
CA ARG A 53 3.51 -3.49 -78.51
C ARG A 53 3.72 -3.17 -79.99
N THR A 54 3.69 -4.16 -80.88
CA THR A 54 4.00 -3.98 -82.31
C THR A 54 2.77 -3.88 -83.20
N THR A 55 1.67 -4.57 -82.86
CA THR A 55 0.48 -4.68 -83.71
C THR A 55 -0.68 -3.78 -83.26
N HIS A 56 -0.82 -3.52 -81.97
CA HIS A 56 -1.94 -2.75 -81.39
C HIS A 56 -1.43 -1.66 -80.43
N PRO A 57 -0.68 -0.65 -80.94
CA PRO A 57 -0.03 0.35 -80.10
C PRO A 57 -1.02 1.20 -79.28
N GLY A 58 -2.25 1.40 -79.78
CA GLY A 58 -3.31 2.11 -79.04
C GLY A 58 -3.76 1.37 -77.79
N ASP A 59 -3.96 0.05 -77.87
CA ASP A 59 -4.36 -0.77 -76.73
C ASP A 59 -3.22 -0.84 -75.69
N MET A 60 -1.97 -0.88 -76.16
CA MET A 60 -0.79 -0.84 -75.30
C MET A 60 -0.65 0.47 -74.52
N GLN A 61 -0.99 1.61 -75.14
CA GLN A 61 -1.02 2.90 -74.45
C GLN A 61 -2.07 2.91 -73.33
N ILE A 62 -3.24 2.31 -73.55
CA ILE A 62 -4.30 2.22 -72.54
C ILE A 62 -3.87 1.32 -71.37
N VAL A 63 -3.20 0.19 -71.65
CA VAL A 63 -2.61 -0.67 -70.61
C VAL A 63 -1.63 0.10 -69.74
N HIS A 64 -0.67 0.81 -70.34
CA HIS A 64 0.30 1.62 -69.59
C HIS A 64 -0.37 2.72 -68.78
N LEU A 65 -1.41 3.35 -69.32
CA LEU A 65 -2.20 4.36 -68.62
C LEU A 65 -2.90 3.77 -67.38
N LEU A 66 -3.56 2.61 -67.52
CA LEU A 66 -4.26 1.95 -66.42
C LEU A 66 -3.31 1.51 -65.31
N VAL A 67 -2.20 0.87 -65.67
CA VAL A 67 -1.15 0.48 -64.70
C VAL A 67 -0.52 1.71 -64.06
N GLY A 68 -0.21 2.75 -64.84
CA GLY A 68 0.38 3.99 -64.36
C GLY A 68 -0.52 4.77 -63.40
N ILE A 69 -1.82 4.90 -63.71
CA ILE A 69 -2.81 5.56 -62.85
C ILE A 69 -2.97 4.78 -61.53
N CYS A 70 -3.09 3.46 -61.58
CA CYS A 70 -3.27 2.66 -60.36
C CYS A 70 -2.00 2.64 -59.48
N THR A 71 -0.82 2.55 -60.10
CA THR A 71 0.47 2.65 -59.40
C THR A 71 0.65 4.03 -58.76
N GLY A 72 0.37 5.11 -59.51
CA GLY A 72 0.40 6.48 -59.02
C GLY A 72 -0.60 6.71 -57.89
N GLY A 73 -1.81 6.16 -58.01
CA GLY A 73 -2.83 6.14 -56.95
C GLY A 73 -2.35 5.42 -55.68
N GLY A 74 -1.67 4.28 -55.82
CA GLY A 74 -1.04 3.56 -54.71
C GLY A 74 0.05 4.40 -54.01
N VAL A 75 0.93 5.06 -54.77
CA VAL A 75 1.95 5.96 -54.22
C VAL A 75 1.32 7.14 -53.49
N LEU A 76 0.26 7.76 -54.06
CA LEU A 76 -0.48 8.85 -53.43
C LEU A 76 -1.16 8.41 -52.13
N LEU A 77 -1.79 7.23 -52.13
CA LEU A 77 -2.41 6.65 -50.93
C LEU A 77 -1.35 6.40 -49.84
N SER A 78 -0.17 5.90 -50.21
CA SER A 78 0.95 5.74 -49.28
C SER A 78 1.39 7.08 -48.70
N ALA A 79 1.51 8.13 -49.52
CA ALA A 79 1.90 9.45 -49.05
C ALA A 79 0.88 10.04 -48.05
N VAL A 80 -0.42 9.84 -48.30
CA VAL A 80 -1.51 10.27 -47.40
C VAL A 80 -1.46 9.51 -46.07
N LEU A 81 -1.38 8.17 -46.11
CA LEU A 81 -1.33 7.33 -44.90
C LEU A 81 -0.05 7.57 -44.08
N MET A 82 1.07 7.87 -44.73
CA MET A 82 2.34 8.15 -44.06
C MET A 82 2.35 9.53 -43.41
N ASN A 83 1.67 10.53 -43.99
CA ASN A 83 1.54 11.86 -43.39
C ASN A 83 0.77 11.80 -42.06
N ASP A 84 -0.28 10.97 -41.97
CA ASP A 84 -1.01 10.71 -40.72
C ASP A 84 -0.17 10.00 -39.65
N ALA A 85 0.83 9.22 -40.06
CA ALA A 85 1.74 8.53 -39.14
C ALA A 85 2.91 9.41 -38.65
N LEU A 86 3.34 10.39 -39.47
CA LEU A 86 4.42 11.33 -39.15
C LEU A 86 3.99 12.49 -38.23
N THR A 87 2.69 12.66 -38.00
CA THR A 87 2.13 13.77 -37.20
C THR A 87 1.73 13.39 -35.77
N LYS A 88 2.06 12.18 -35.30
CA LYS A 88 1.83 11.76 -33.90
C LYS A 88 3.02 12.15 -33.01
N PHE A 89 2.79 13.00 -32.02
CA PHE A 89 3.83 13.52 -31.10
C PHE A 89 3.81 12.84 -29.72
N GLY A 90 2.69 12.24 -29.32
CA GLY A 90 2.50 11.47 -28.10
C GLY A 90 1.50 10.31 -28.29
N GLU A 91 1.84 9.14 -27.76
CA GLU A 91 1.06 7.89 -27.89
C GLU A 91 0.23 7.56 -26.63
N THR A 92 0.32 8.40 -25.60
CA THR A 92 -0.37 8.19 -24.33
C THR A 92 -1.88 8.28 -24.51
N HIS A 93 -2.61 7.34 -23.96
CA HIS A 93 -4.08 7.31 -23.96
C HIS A 93 -4.57 6.61 -22.69
N TRP A 94 -5.87 6.74 -22.39
CA TRP A 94 -6.48 6.00 -21.28
C TRP A 94 -6.57 4.52 -21.64
N GLN A 95 -6.17 3.63 -20.72
CA GLN A 95 -6.27 2.20 -20.96
C GLN A 95 -7.69 1.79 -21.32
N GLN A 96 -7.79 0.97 -22.36
CA GLN A 96 -9.05 0.32 -22.73
C GLN A 96 -9.28 -0.94 -21.90
N MET A 97 -10.53 -1.39 -21.80
CA MET A 97 -10.89 -2.63 -21.08
C MET A 97 -10.07 -3.85 -21.54
N SER A 98 -9.75 -3.94 -22.83
CA SER A 98 -8.93 -5.03 -23.39
C SER A 98 -7.49 -5.00 -22.88
N GLU A 99 -6.89 -3.80 -22.79
CA GLU A 99 -5.55 -3.59 -22.24
C GLU A 99 -5.52 -3.87 -20.75
N MET A 100 -6.51 -3.35 -20.00
CA MET A 100 -6.65 -3.61 -18.58
C MET A 100 -6.78 -5.11 -18.27
N LYS A 101 -7.53 -5.85 -19.11
CA LYS A 101 -7.64 -7.31 -19.01
C LYS A 101 -6.29 -7.99 -19.26
N ARG A 102 -5.56 -7.56 -20.29
CA ARG A 102 -4.21 -8.09 -20.62
C ARG A 102 -3.20 -7.81 -19.51
N ASN A 103 -3.31 -6.63 -18.88
CA ASN A 103 -2.45 -6.18 -17.79
C ASN A 103 -2.86 -6.76 -16.42
N GLY A 104 -3.92 -7.57 -16.36
CA GLY A 104 -4.30 -8.32 -15.16
C GLY A 104 -5.13 -7.53 -14.12
N PHE A 105 -5.80 -6.44 -14.51
CA PHE A 105 -6.59 -5.62 -13.56
C PHE A 105 -7.97 -6.19 -13.19
N PHE A 106 -8.47 -7.19 -13.90
CA PHE A 106 -9.82 -7.74 -13.69
C PHE A 106 -9.78 -9.11 -12.99
N GLY A 107 -9.17 -9.15 -11.80
CA GLY A 107 -9.14 -10.33 -10.94
C GLY A 107 -10.38 -10.47 -10.04
N LYS A 108 -10.43 -11.58 -9.29
CA LYS A 108 -11.35 -11.71 -8.15
C LYS A 108 -10.80 -10.90 -6.96
N PRO A 109 -11.63 -10.10 -6.25
CA PRO A 109 -11.23 -9.46 -4.99
C PRO A 109 -10.63 -10.48 -4.02
N GLY A 110 -9.57 -10.11 -3.31
CA GLY A 110 -8.88 -10.99 -2.36
C GLY A 110 -7.36 -10.94 -2.43
N HIS A 111 -6.80 -10.92 -3.64
CA HIS A 111 -5.36 -10.90 -3.86
C HIS A 111 -4.92 -9.56 -4.45
N GLY A 112 -4.45 -8.65 -3.59
CA GLY A 112 -4.07 -7.27 -3.94
C GLY A 112 -5.17 -6.25 -3.67
N PHE A 113 -4.91 -5.00 -4.03
CA PHE A 113 -5.83 -3.90 -3.71
C PHE A 113 -6.94 -3.77 -4.74
N VAL A 114 -8.16 -3.57 -4.26
CA VAL A 114 -9.28 -3.05 -5.04
C VAL A 114 -9.14 -1.52 -5.12
N LEU A 115 -8.90 -1.00 -6.32
CA LEU A 115 -8.53 0.40 -6.55
C LEU A 115 -9.71 1.25 -7.03
N GLY A 116 -10.70 0.64 -7.66
CA GLY A 116 -11.73 1.35 -8.40
C GLY A 116 -12.71 0.45 -9.13
N LYS A 117 -13.56 1.04 -9.98
CA LYS A 117 -14.57 0.34 -10.77
C LYS A 117 -14.72 0.94 -12.17
N MET A 118 -14.92 0.11 -13.19
CA MET A 118 -15.08 0.60 -14.58
C MET A 118 -16.47 1.17 -14.91
N GLY A 119 -17.32 1.36 -13.89
CA GLY A 119 -18.65 1.94 -14.00
C GLY A 119 -19.08 2.60 -12.71
N LYS A 120 -20.26 3.23 -12.72
CA LYS A 120 -20.85 3.85 -11.53
C LYS A 120 -20.87 2.87 -10.35
N PRO A 121 -20.79 3.32 -9.09
CA PRO A 121 -20.76 2.45 -7.91
C PRO A 121 -21.82 1.34 -7.92
N ARG A 122 -23.07 1.68 -8.27
CA ARG A 122 -24.20 0.74 -8.36
C ARG A 122 -24.17 -0.25 -9.53
N SER A 123 -23.29 -0.06 -10.52
CA SER A 123 -23.24 -0.91 -11.71
C SER A 123 -22.63 -2.29 -11.42
N ARG A 124 -22.86 -3.27 -12.30
CA ARG A 124 -22.19 -4.59 -12.22
C ARG A 124 -20.88 -4.65 -13.02
N LYS A 125 -20.34 -3.50 -13.41
CA LYS A 125 -19.05 -3.44 -14.12
C LYS A 125 -17.90 -3.89 -13.21
N PRO A 126 -16.82 -4.45 -13.79
CA PRO A 126 -15.73 -5.04 -13.01
C PRO A 126 -14.99 -3.99 -12.18
N PHE A 127 -14.44 -4.47 -11.06
CA PHE A 127 -13.49 -3.73 -10.24
C PHE A 127 -12.12 -3.68 -10.91
N VAL A 128 -11.35 -2.63 -10.60
CA VAL A 128 -9.96 -2.46 -11.02
C VAL A 128 -9.06 -2.88 -9.87
N MET A 129 -8.16 -3.83 -10.09
CA MET A 129 -7.36 -4.46 -9.04
C MET A 129 -5.85 -4.39 -9.27
N SER A 130 -5.08 -4.27 -8.19
CA SER A 130 -3.61 -4.17 -8.22
C SER A 130 -2.87 -5.52 -8.13
N LYS A 131 -3.46 -6.67 -8.48
CA LYS A 131 -2.83 -7.99 -8.19
C LYS A 131 -1.36 -8.11 -8.63
N VAL A 132 -0.98 -7.43 -9.72
CA VAL A 132 0.39 -7.41 -10.25
C VAL A 132 1.34 -6.48 -9.47
N PHE A 133 0.80 -5.44 -8.84
CA PHE A 133 1.53 -4.39 -8.13
C PHE A 133 1.21 -4.45 -6.63
N PRO A 134 2.19 -4.89 -5.80
CA PRO A 134 1.93 -5.21 -4.41
C PRO A 134 1.71 -3.97 -3.55
N HIS A 135 2.08 -2.79 -4.01
CA HIS A 135 2.02 -1.57 -3.23
C HIS A 135 1.06 -0.57 -3.89
N ALA A 136 0.60 0.41 -3.13
CA ALA A 136 -0.23 1.48 -3.64
C ALA A 136 0.01 2.77 -2.86
N LEU A 137 0.16 3.87 -3.59
CA LEU A 137 0.11 5.23 -3.03
C LEU A 137 -1.24 5.85 -3.37
N ILE A 138 -1.99 6.26 -2.37
CA ILE A 138 -3.32 6.84 -2.51
C ILE A 138 -3.23 8.31 -2.11
N VAL A 139 -3.47 9.20 -3.07
CA VAL A 139 -3.53 10.64 -2.85
C VAL A 139 -5.00 11.05 -2.86
N ALA A 140 -5.54 11.32 -1.68
CA ALA A 140 -6.96 11.57 -1.48
C ALA A 140 -7.18 12.72 -0.48
N PRO A 141 -7.61 13.91 -0.94
CA PRO A 141 -7.93 15.01 -0.06
C PRO A 141 -9.03 14.65 0.96
N THR A 142 -9.07 15.40 2.06
CA THR A 142 -10.07 15.20 3.12
C THR A 142 -11.49 15.26 2.54
N GLY A 143 -12.35 14.30 2.94
CA GLY A 143 -13.74 14.23 2.47
C GLY A 143 -13.92 13.67 1.06
N ARG A 144 -12.87 13.29 0.34
CA ARG A 144 -12.97 12.66 -1.00
C ARG A 144 -13.26 11.16 -0.94
N GLY A 145 -13.62 10.62 0.23
CA GLY A 145 -13.99 9.21 0.43
C GLY A 145 -12.83 8.21 0.27
N LYS A 146 -11.65 8.56 0.79
CA LYS A 146 -10.54 7.63 1.00
C LYS A 146 -11.01 6.38 1.76
N THR A 147 -11.75 6.58 2.85
CA THR A 147 -12.18 5.50 3.75
C THR A 147 -13.25 4.65 3.07
N THR A 148 -14.25 5.32 2.49
CA THR A 148 -15.43 4.68 1.92
C THR A 148 -15.20 4.02 0.54
N GLY A 149 -14.16 4.45 -0.18
CA GLY A 149 -13.87 3.98 -1.53
C GLY A 149 -12.60 3.17 -1.69
N PHE A 150 -11.71 3.17 -0.70
CA PHE A 150 -10.47 2.39 -0.75
C PHE A 150 -10.25 1.57 0.53
N VAL A 151 -10.18 2.21 1.71
CA VAL A 151 -9.81 1.53 2.97
C VAL A 151 -10.78 0.41 3.35
N ILE A 152 -12.07 0.73 3.54
CA ILE A 152 -13.10 -0.25 3.92
C ILE A 152 -13.25 -1.35 2.85
N PRO A 153 -13.38 -1.03 1.54
CA PRO A 153 -13.42 -2.05 0.49
C PRO A 153 -12.28 -3.07 0.56
N ASN A 154 -11.05 -2.61 0.79
CA ASN A 154 -9.89 -3.51 0.87
C ASN A 154 -9.91 -4.33 2.16
N LEU A 155 -10.26 -3.75 3.31
CA LEU A 155 -10.39 -4.50 4.56
C LEU A 155 -11.48 -5.58 4.51
N LEU A 156 -12.58 -5.32 3.80
CA LEU A 156 -13.66 -6.30 3.62
C LEU A 156 -13.32 -7.43 2.64
N THR A 157 -12.33 -7.25 1.75
CA THR A 157 -12.08 -8.22 0.67
C THR A 157 -10.73 -8.90 0.72
N TYR A 158 -9.71 -8.28 1.30
CA TYR A 158 -8.36 -8.82 1.31
C TYR A 158 -8.31 -10.21 1.97
N GLN A 159 -7.67 -11.17 1.32
CA GLN A 159 -7.53 -12.55 1.80
C GLN A 159 -6.13 -12.75 2.35
N GLY A 160 -6.00 -12.59 3.67
CA GLY A 160 -4.74 -12.63 4.40
C GLY A 160 -4.80 -11.73 5.62
N SER A 161 -3.66 -11.58 6.28
CA SER A 161 -3.55 -10.73 7.47
C SER A 161 -3.61 -9.25 7.09
N ALA A 162 -4.13 -8.42 7.99
CA ALA A 162 -4.23 -6.98 7.79
C ALA A 162 -3.68 -6.23 9.01
N VAL A 163 -2.77 -5.29 8.81
CA VAL A 163 -2.28 -4.38 9.85
C VAL A 163 -2.62 -2.96 9.45
N VAL A 164 -3.44 -2.29 10.26
CA VAL A 164 -4.06 -1.02 9.91
C VAL A 164 -3.73 0.02 10.96
N LEU A 165 -3.16 1.15 10.53
CA LEU A 165 -3.20 2.37 11.32
C LEU A 165 -4.59 3.02 11.17
N ASP A 166 -5.33 3.11 12.26
CA ASP A 166 -6.70 3.61 12.29
C ASP A 166 -6.79 4.86 13.18
N VAL A 167 -6.70 6.05 12.57
CA VAL A 167 -6.64 7.33 13.28
C VAL A 167 -7.99 7.74 13.92
N LYS A 168 -9.05 6.93 13.78
CA LYS A 168 -10.38 7.23 14.35
C LYS A 168 -11.07 6.03 14.99
N GLY A 169 -10.61 4.82 14.74
CA GLY A 169 -11.33 3.60 15.10
C GLY A 169 -12.42 3.21 14.09
N GLU A 170 -12.67 4.03 13.06
CA GLU A 170 -13.75 3.83 12.10
C GLU A 170 -13.54 2.58 11.24
N ASN A 171 -12.28 2.22 10.98
CA ASN A 171 -11.96 1.03 10.20
C ASN A 171 -12.21 -0.23 11.01
N PHE A 172 -11.82 -0.24 12.29
CA PHE A 172 -12.14 -1.32 13.22
C PHE A 172 -13.65 -1.52 13.34
N GLU A 173 -14.39 -0.46 13.64
CA GLU A 173 -15.86 -0.53 13.79
C GLU A 173 -16.57 -1.03 12.53
N ALA A 174 -16.09 -0.61 11.35
CA ALA A 174 -16.70 -0.94 10.08
C ALA A 174 -16.39 -2.37 9.59
N THR A 175 -15.26 -2.96 9.98
CA THR A 175 -14.73 -4.15 9.28
C THR A 175 -14.30 -5.31 10.19
N ALA A 176 -14.07 -5.08 11.48
CA ALA A 176 -13.54 -6.09 12.40
C ALA A 176 -14.45 -7.33 12.53
N ARG A 177 -15.77 -7.15 12.52
CA ARG A 177 -16.73 -8.27 12.55
C ARG A 177 -16.64 -9.13 11.31
N HIS A 178 -16.55 -8.52 10.13
CA HIS A 178 -16.39 -9.27 8.90
C HIS A 178 -15.07 -10.05 8.88
N ARG A 179 -13.98 -9.42 9.30
CA ARG A 179 -12.65 -10.05 9.37
C ARG A 179 -12.66 -11.24 10.32
N ALA A 180 -13.25 -11.09 11.51
CA ALA A 180 -13.44 -12.20 12.44
C ALA A 180 -14.28 -13.34 11.84
N ALA A 181 -15.36 -13.02 11.13
CA ALA A 181 -16.21 -14.00 10.45
C ALA A 181 -15.51 -14.73 9.28
N GLN A 182 -14.45 -14.15 8.71
CA GLN A 182 -13.58 -14.81 7.73
C GLN A 182 -12.56 -15.77 8.37
N GLY A 183 -12.50 -15.85 9.71
CA GLY A 183 -11.58 -16.69 10.46
C GLY A 183 -10.33 -15.97 10.96
N ASP A 184 -10.22 -14.64 10.76
CA ASP A 184 -9.10 -13.88 11.32
C ASP A 184 -9.19 -13.83 12.85
N LYS A 185 -8.06 -13.96 13.54
CA LYS A 185 -7.95 -13.41 14.90
C LYS A 185 -7.93 -11.88 14.79
N VAL A 186 -8.76 -11.17 15.54
CA VAL A 186 -8.85 -9.70 15.43
C VAL A 186 -8.34 -9.04 16.69
N PHE A 187 -7.32 -8.19 16.54
CA PHE A 187 -6.69 -7.45 17.62
C PHE A 187 -6.93 -5.96 17.44
N ARG A 188 -7.35 -5.30 18.52
CA ARG A 188 -7.46 -3.85 18.64
C ARG A 188 -6.41 -3.35 19.63
N PHE A 189 -5.35 -2.72 19.15
CA PHE A 189 -4.35 -2.06 19.98
C PHE A 189 -4.67 -0.55 20.03
N ALA A 190 -5.17 -0.09 21.16
CA ALA A 190 -5.66 1.27 21.38
C ALA A 190 -5.11 1.83 22.72
N PRO A 191 -3.80 2.10 22.80
CA PRO A 191 -3.13 2.42 24.07
C PRO A 191 -3.59 3.73 24.73
N THR A 192 -4.35 4.56 24.00
CA THR A 192 -4.91 5.83 24.49
C THR A 192 -6.44 5.84 24.44
N ASP A 193 -7.09 4.66 24.45
CA ASP A 193 -8.53 4.60 24.63
C ASP A 193 -8.88 4.80 26.11
N TRP A 194 -9.12 6.06 26.47
CA TRP A 194 -9.41 6.47 27.84
C TRP A 194 -10.84 6.16 28.28
N LYS A 195 -11.75 5.90 27.35
CA LYS A 195 -13.18 5.74 27.64
C LYS A 195 -13.47 4.34 28.17
N ASP A 196 -13.14 3.34 27.36
CA ASP A 196 -13.49 1.96 27.66
C ASP A 196 -12.27 1.11 28.06
N GLY A 197 -11.04 1.61 27.80
CA GLY A 197 -9.80 0.88 28.10
C GLY A 197 -9.66 -0.46 27.35
N ARG A 198 -10.47 -0.68 26.31
CA ARG A 198 -10.59 -1.93 25.56
C ARG A 198 -9.46 -2.09 24.53
N SER A 199 -8.23 -2.16 25.03
CA SER A 199 -7.04 -2.38 24.22
C SER A 199 -6.46 -3.77 24.49
N HIS A 200 -6.15 -4.50 23.42
CA HIS A 200 -5.16 -5.57 23.46
C HIS A 200 -3.78 -4.97 23.78
N ARG A 201 -2.82 -5.81 24.11
CA ARG A 201 -1.47 -5.41 24.50
C ARG A 201 -0.48 -5.83 23.44
N TYR A 202 0.59 -5.06 23.33
CA TYR A 202 1.65 -5.28 22.37
C TYR A 202 2.99 -4.91 22.98
N ASN A 203 3.92 -5.86 23.04
CA ASN A 203 5.25 -5.62 23.55
C ASN A 203 6.31 -5.89 22.47
N PRO A 204 6.97 -4.84 21.93
CA PRO A 204 7.95 -4.95 20.85
C PRO A 204 9.26 -5.62 21.27
N LEU A 205 9.52 -5.77 22.57
CA LEU A 205 10.79 -6.32 23.06
C LEU A 205 10.75 -7.85 23.21
N LEU A 206 9.57 -8.48 23.15
CA LEU A 206 9.46 -9.92 23.38
C LEU A 206 10.20 -10.73 22.31
N ARG A 207 10.07 -10.35 21.03
CA ARG A 207 10.80 -11.00 19.92
C ARG A 207 12.31 -10.96 20.15
N ILE A 208 12.83 -9.80 20.56
CA ILE A 208 14.27 -9.60 20.77
C ILE A 208 14.73 -10.36 22.03
N SER A 209 14.00 -10.26 23.13
CA SER A 209 14.35 -10.94 24.39
C SER A 209 14.32 -12.47 24.30
N ALA A 210 13.57 -13.02 23.34
CA ALA A 210 13.49 -14.45 23.10
C ALA A 210 14.65 -15.01 22.25
N LEU A 211 15.56 -14.16 21.75
CA LEU A 211 16.73 -14.61 21.01
C LEU A 211 17.74 -15.28 21.95
N ASP A 212 18.29 -16.42 21.54
CA ASP A 212 19.29 -17.16 22.34
C ASP A 212 20.64 -16.45 22.40
N ASN A 213 21.01 -15.75 21.32
CA ASN A 213 22.30 -15.08 21.21
C ASN A 213 22.22 -13.65 21.77
N VAL A 214 22.95 -13.42 22.86
CA VAL A 214 23.01 -12.15 23.59
C VAL A 214 23.59 -11.00 22.74
N ASP A 215 24.57 -11.27 21.88
CA ASP A 215 25.15 -10.26 20.99
C ASP A 215 24.14 -9.83 19.92
N ARG A 216 23.32 -10.78 19.43
CA ARG A 216 22.20 -10.47 18.54
C ARG A 216 21.13 -9.65 19.25
N GLN A 217 20.82 -9.94 20.52
CA GLN A 217 19.88 -9.12 21.31
C GLN A 217 20.32 -7.66 21.38
N GLN A 218 21.61 -7.42 21.61
CA GLN A 218 22.17 -6.07 21.63
C GLN A 218 22.02 -5.37 20.27
N MET A 219 22.37 -6.05 19.18
CA MET A 219 22.28 -5.48 17.83
C MET A 219 20.84 -5.14 17.43
N GLU A 220 19.90 -6.02 17.74
CA GLU A 220 18.46 -5.81 17.47
C GLU A 220 17.89 -4.68 18.34
N LEU A 221 18.30 -4.57 19.61
CA LEU A 221 17.95 -3.43 20.47
C LEU A 221 18.48 -2.10 19.90
N GLN A 222 19.72 -2.09 19.39
CA GLN A 222 20.33 -0.92 18.76
C GLN A 222 19.57 -0.52 17.50
N LEU A 223 19.26 -1.48 16.62
CA LEU A 223 18.50 -1.24 15.40
C LEU A 223 17.11 -0.68 15.73
N LEU A 224 16.39 -1.33 16.65
CA LEU A 224 15.09 -0.89 17.12
C LEU A 224 15.17 0.56 17.63
N ALA A 225 16.15 0.86 18.49
CA ALA A 225 16.36 2.19 19.06
C ALA A 225 16.64 3.25 17.99
N SER A 226 17.46 2.96 16.97
CA SER A 226 17.73 3.91 15.88
C SER A 226 16.51 4.23 15.00
N LEU A 227 15.59 3.28 14.84
CA LEU A 227 14.36 3.48 14.05
C LEU A 227 13.28 4.19 14.87
N PHE A 228 13.24 3.90 16.17
CA PHE A 228 12.30 4.43 17.15
C PHE A 228 12.65 5.83 17.66
N LEU A 229 13.93 6.10 17.93
CA LEU A 229 14.41 7.38 18.47
C LEU A 229 14.89 8.24 17.32
N GLN A 230 14.17 9.32 17.05
CA GLN A 230 14.53 10.28 16.00
C GLN A 230 14.85 11.63 16.63
N ALA A 231 15.85 12.32 16.07
CA ALA A 231 16.14 13.71 16.35
C ALA A 231 15.83 14.57 15.12
N ASP A 232 15.43 15.82 15.35
CA ASP A 232 15.07 16.75 14.28
C ASP A 232 16.29 17.31 13.52
N ASN A 233 17.50 17.23 14.09
CA ASN A 233 18.71 17.85 13.54
C ASN A 233 19.98 16.99 13.73
N ASP A 234 20.86 16.99 12.74
CA ASP A 234 22.14 16.25 12.77
C ASP A 234 23.06 16.69 13.93
N ARG A 235 22.97 17.96 14.36
CA ARG A 235 23.80 18.50 15.46
C ARG A 235 23.54 17.85 16.81
N VAL A 236 22.34 17.33 17.04
CA VAL A 236 21.98 16.64 18.28
C VAL A 236 22.09 15.11 18.14
N GLN A 237 22.41 14.61 16.94
CA GLN A 237 22.53 13.18 16.66
C GLN A 237 23.62 12.52 17.53
N GLY A 238 24.80 13.13 17.65
CA GLY A 238 25.87 12.59 18.50
C GLY A 238 25.52 12.52 19.99
N LEU A 239 24.61 13.39 20.48
CA LEU A 239 24.09 13.28 21.83
C LEU A 239 22.96 12.24 21.94
N LEU A 240 22.18 12.07 20.87
CA LEU A 240 21.18 11.01 20.78
C LEU A 240 21.84 9.62 20.77
N ASP A 241 22.99 9.46 20.12
CA ASP A 241 23.74 8.20 20.12
C ASP A 241 24.11 7.76 21.55
N GLY A 242 24.51 8.71 22.41
CA GLY A 242 24.73 8.43 23.84
C GLY A 242 23.45 8.03 24.58
N GLY A 243 22.30 8.58 24.20
CA GLY A 243 20.98 8.17 24.69
C GLY A 243 20.55 6.79 24.19
N ILE A 244 20.85 6.45 22.94
CA ILE A 244 20.62 5.13 22.34
C ILE A 244 21.46 4.08 23.06
N ASP A 245 22.75 4.34 23.28
CA ASP A 245 23.61 3.41 24.02
C ASP A 245 23.05 3.13 25.42
N LEU A 246 22.57 4.18 26.11
CA LEU A 246 21.92 4.04 27.41
C LEU A 246 20.62 3.22 27.32
N PHE A 247 19.81 3.43 26.28
CA PHE A 247 18.62 2.62 26.02
C PHE A 247 18.96 1.14 25.83
N VAL A 248 20.00 0.83 25.06
CA VAL A 248 20.44 -0.55 24.83
C VAL A 248 20.95 -1.20 26.11
N ALA A 249 21.80 -0.52 26.87
CA ALA A 249 22.29 -1.04 28.16
C ALA A 249 21.14 -1.28 29.15
N ALA A 250 20.16 -0.36 29.21
CA ALA A 250 18.96 -0.53 30.01
C ALA A 250 18.06 -1.67 29.51
N GLY A 251 17.96 -1.89 28.20
CA GLY A 251 17.23 -3.00 27.60
C GLY A 251 17.84 -4.35 27.96
N LEU A 252 19.16 -4.50 27.84
CA LEU A 252 19.87 -5.72 28.23
C LEU A 252 19.70 -6.02 29.73
N LEU A 253 19.82 -4.99 30.59
CA LEU A 253 19.55 -5.16 32.03
C LEU A 253 18.09 -5.55 32.30
N ALA A 254 17.13 -4.97 31.56
CA ALA A 254 15.71 -5.34 31.68
C ALA A 254 15.47 -6.81 31.29
N PHE A 255 16.23 -7.35 30.32
CA PHE A 255 16.17 -8.75 29.92
C PHE A 255 16.73 -9.67 31.02
N GLU A 256 17.89 -9.33 31.59
CA GLU A 256 18.48 -10.06 32.73
C GLU A 256 17.55 -10.06 33.96
N ARG A 257 16.85 -8.95 34.20
CA ARG A 257 15.82 -8.83 35.24
C ARG A 257 14.51 -9.58 34.93
N LYS A 258 14.43 -10.28 33.77
CA LYS A 258 13.23 -10.97 33.30
C LYS A 258 12.01 -10.05 33.16
N ARG A 259 12.25 -8.79 32.80
CA ARG A 259 11.22 -7.75 32.59
C ARG A 259 11.46 -7.03 31.26
N PRO A 260 11.40 -7.72 30.11
CA PRO A 260 11.67 -7.15 28.79
C PRO A 260 10.56 -6.18 28.35
N THR A 261 10.49 -5.00 28.95
CA THR A 261 9.44 -4.00 28.72
C THR A 261 10.05 -2.62 28.59
N LEU A 262 9.47 -1.78 27.73
CA LEU A 262 9.91 -0.39 27.59
C LEU A 262 9.66 0.43 28.85
N GLY A 263 8.66 0.06 29.65
CA GLY A 263 8.46 0.62 30.98
C GLY A 263 9.61 0.35 31.94
N GLU A 264 10.19 -0.86 31.92
CA GLU A 264 11.39 -1.16 32.71
C GLU A 264 12.61 -0.39 32.21
N ILE A 265 12.79 -0.28 30.88
CA ILE A 265 13.85 0.56 30.28
C ILE A 265 13.69 2.02 30.73
N TYR A 266 12.47 2.55 30.72
CA TYR A 266 12.16 3.89 31.23
C TYR A 266 12.54 4.02 32.71
N ARG A 267 12.14 3.08 33.58
CA ARG A 267 12.47 3.14 35.01
C ARG A 267 13.96 3.06 35.28
N ILE A 268 14.68 2.20 34.56
CA ILE A 268 16.14 2.12 34.60
C ILE A 268 16.68 3.50 34.20
N THR A 269 16.45 3.97 32.98
CA THR A 269 17.04 5.24 32.51
C THR A 269 16.63 6.48 33.32
N ALA A 270 15.40 6.54 33.86
CA ALA A 270 14.87 7.71 34.56
C ALA A 270 15.15 7.78 36.07
N SER A 271 15.83 6.80 36.67
CA SER A 271 15.93 6.72 38.15
C SER A 271 16.51 7.98 38.81
N GLY A 272 15.90 8.38 39.94
CA GLY A 272 16.20 9.62 40.66
C GLY A 272 17.43 9.54 41.56
N GLY A 273 17.91 10.72 41.99
CA GLY A 273 19.07 10.86 42.87
C GLY A 273 20.38 11.13 42.12
N ASP A 274 21.50 10.68 42.68
CA ASP A 274 22.84 10.80 42.08
C ASP A 274 22.99 9.81 40.91
N LYS A 275 22.79 10.33 39.70
CA LYS A 275 22.74 9.52 38.47
C LYS A 275 24.03 8.70 38.26
N GLN A 276 25.19 9.28 38.54
CA GLN A 276 26.48 8.58 38.34
C GLN A 276 26.59 7.36 39.25
N LYS A 277 26.22 7.50 40.53
CA LYS A 277 26.21 6.37 41.48
C LYS A 277 25.21 5.29 41.06
N GLU A 278 24.02 5.67 40.60
CA GLU A 278 23.01 4.71 40.13
C GLU A 278 23.47 3.95 38.89
N TYR A 279 24.08 4.62 37.90
CA TYR A 279 24.65 3.93 36.74
C TYR A 279 25.85 3.06 37.10
N ARG A 280 26.67 3.47 38.08
CA ARG A 280 27.75 2.62 38.58
C ARG A 280 27.21 1.34 39.20
N ARG A 281 26.17 1.44 40.04
CA ARG A 281 25.49 0.28 40.64
C ARG A 281 24.97 -0.69 39.57
N ARG A 282 24.41 -0.18 38.47
CA ARG A 282 23.92 -1.02 37.37
C ARG A 282 25.04 -1.67 36.56
N ALA A 283 26.18 -1.01 36.43
CA ALA A 283 27.37 -1.63 35.83
C ALA A 283 27.87 -2.81 36.68
N ASP A 284 27.67 -2.74 38.00
CA ASP A 284 28.02 -3.82 38.91
C ASP A 284 26.95 -4.93 38.93
N GLU A 285 25.67 -4.59 38.70
CA GLU A 285 24.53 -5.51 38.61
C GLU A 285 24.50 -6.32 37.30
N VAL A 286 24.75 -5.67 36.16
CA VAL A 286 24.57 -6.28 34.83
C VAL A 286 25.67 -7.30 34.53
N ALA A 287 25.28 -8.47 34.03
CA ALA A 287 26.20 -9.52 33.64
C ALA A 287 26.76 -9.31 32.23
N ASN A 288 25.95 -8.76 31.31
CA ASN A 288 26.34 -8.48 29.93
C ASN A 288 27.57 -7.54 29.86
N PRO A 289 28.68 -7.97 29.25
CA PRO A 289 29.91 -7.16 29.18
C PRO A 289 29.75 -5.81 28.46
N ALA A 290 28.98 -5.77 27.37
CA ALA A 290 28.78 -4.54 26.61
C ALA A 290 27.90 -3.53 27.39
N ALA A 291 26.80 -3.99 27.99
CA ALA A 291 25.97 -3.16 28.85
C ALA A 291 26.77 -2.62 30.05
N LYS A 292 27.64 -3.45 30.64
CA LYS A 292 28.54 -3.05 31.73
C LYS A 292 29.47 -1.92 31.31
N LEU A 293 30.12 -2.02 30.16
CA LEU A 293 31.00 -0.96 29.64
C LEU A 293 30.23 0.33 29.39
N ILE A 294 29.03 0.24 28.82
CA ILE A 294 28.18 1.42 28.60
C ILE A 294 27.81 2.08 29.93
N PHE A 295 27.31 1.33 30.92
CA PHE A 295 26.98 1.89 32.23
C PHE A 295 28.20 2.48 32.95
N MET A 296 29.38 1.85 32.87
CA MET A 296 30.61 2.43 33.42
C MET A 296 30.99 3.75 32.74
N ARG A 297 30.90 3.82 31.41
CA ARG A 297 31.18 5.05 30.66
C ARG A 297 30.19 6.16 31.02
N VAL A 298 28.90 5.83 31.11
CA VAL A 298 27.82 6.75 31.50
C VAL A 298 28.00 7.23 32.94
N ALA A 299 28.40 6.35 33.87
CA ALA A 299 28.70 6.70 35.25
C ALA A 299 29.91 7.65 35.40
N SER A 300 30.90 7.52 34.51
CA SER A 300 32.09 8.40 34.47
C SER A 300 31.87 9.68 33.66
N THR A 301 30.72 9.84 33.02
CA THR A 301 30.38 11.05 32.24
C THR A 301 29.90 12.15 33.17
N ASN A 302 30.23 13.42 32.87
CA ASN A 302 29.77 14.55 33.68
C ASN A 302 28.22 14.64 33.72
N ASN A 303 27.68 15.27 34.77
CA ASN A 303 26.22 15.33 34.99
C ASN A 303 25.46 16.11 33.91
N ASP A 304 26.07 17.12 33.29
CA ASP A 304 25.42 17.97 32.28
C ASP A 304 25.22 17.21 30.96
N THR A 305 26.26 16.53 30.49
CA THR A 305 26.22 15.66 29.30
C THR A 305 25.29 14.48 29.55
N LEU A 306 25.34 13.87 30.74
CA LEU A 306 24.42 12.79 31.11
C LEU A 306 22.95 13.24 31.12
N THR A 307 22.68 14.43 31.65
CA THR A 307 21.35 15.03 31.60
C THR A 307 20.93 15.36 30.17
N SER A 308 21.87 15.71 29.29
CA SER A 308 21.61 15.92 27.86
C SER A 308 21.23 14.63 27.14
N TYR A 309 21.97 13.52 27.36
CA TYR A 309 21.63 12.20 26.81
C TYR A 309 20.24 11.74 27.24
N LEU A 310 19.93 11.87 28.54
CA LEU A 310 18.62 11.52 29.08
C LEU A 310 17.51 12.40 28.51
N SER A 311 17.74 13.71 28.43
CA SER A 311 16.74 14.63 27.89
C SER A 311 16.40 14.27 26.44
N LEU A 312 17.42 14.00 25.62
CA LEU A 312 17.24 13.59 24.23
C LEU A 312 16.57 12.23 24.10
N LEU A 313 16.96 11.22 24.89
CA LEU A 313 16.28 9.92 24.91
C LEU A 313 14.79 10.06 25.25
N MET A 314 14.47 10.91 26.22
CA MET A 314 13.08 11.16 26.62
C MET A 314 12.30 11.90 25.52
N THR A 315 12.87 12.98 24.97
CA THR A 315 12.17 13.80 23.95
C THR A 315 12.07 13.10 22.59
N SER A 316 13.00 12.21 22.24
CA SER A 316 13.01 11.47 20.97
C SER A 316 12.04 10.28 20.93
N GLY A 317 11.60 9.78 22.09
CA GLY A 317 10.51 8.79 22.11
C GLY A 317 10.16 8.17 23.46
N LEU A 318 11.10 8.05 24.40
CA LEU A 318 10.89 7.22 25.61
C LEU A 318 9.97 7.87 26.66
N LYS A 319 9.70 9.17 26.58
CA LYS A 319 8.84 9.88 27.55
C LYS A 319 7.43 9.29 27.67
N GLN A 320 6.91 8.64 26.62
CA GLN A 320 5.54 8.09 26.63
C GLN A 320 5.32 7.04 27.74
N TRP A 321 6.36 6.30 28.12
CA TRP A 321 6.30 5.30 29.20
C TRP A 321 6.26 5.88 30.61
N SER A 322 6.33 7.21 30.75
CA SER A 322 5.95 7.89 32.01
C SER A 322 4.45 7.79 32.30
N ASN A 323 3.62 7.54 31.27
CA ASN A 323 2.19 7.31 31.43
C ASN A 323 1.92 5.82 31.77
N PRO A 324 1.35 5.50 32.95
CA PRO A 324 1.07 4.12 33.35
C PRO A 324 0.16 3.35 32.40
N ALA A 325 -0.71 4.02 31.64
CA ALA A 325 -1.58 3.35 30.68
C ALA A 325 -0.81 2.80 29.47
N ILE A 326 0.12 3.60 28.93
CA ILE A 326 1.00 3.19 27.83
C ILE A 326 1.95 2.07 28.30
N ASP A 327 2.50 2.22 29.51
CA ASP A 327 3.32 1.18 30.16
C ASP A 327 2.54 -0.16 30.25
N ARG A 328 1.31 -0.15 30.78
CA ARG A 328 0.45 -1.35 30.83
C ARG A 328 0.11 -1.93 29.46
N ALA A 329 -0.21 -1.07 28.50
CA ALA A 329 -0.56 -1.49 27.14
C ALA A 329 0.62 -2.14 26.40
N THR A 330 1.85 -1.91 26.87
CA THR A 330 3.09 -2.43 26.26
C THR A 330 3.89 -3.39 27.16
N ALA A 331 3.32 -3.80 28.29
CA ALA A 331 4.00 -4.68 29.24
C ALA A 331 4.07 -6.15 28.78
N THR A 332 3.10 -6.60 27.97
CA THR A 332 3.03 -7.95 27.39
C THR A 332 2.43 -7.86 26.00
N SER A 333 2.32 -8.98 25.28
CA SER A 333 1.73 -9.03 23.95
C SER A 333 0.61 -10.06 23.89
N ASP A 334 -0.53 -9.66 23.34
CA ASP A 334 -1.63 -10.57 22.99
C ASP A 334 -1.53 -11.04 21.53
N LEU A 335 -0.61 -10.46 20.76
CA LEU A 335 -0.33 -10.77 19.36
C LEU A 335 1.17 -11.04 19.13
N ASP A 336 1.49 -11.83 18.12
CA ASP A 336 2.87 -12.14 17.72
C ASP A 336 3.00 -12.04 16.19
N PHE A 337 3.79 -11.08 15.71
CA PHE A 337 3.99 -10.87 14.27
C PHE A 337 4.69 -12.05 13.58
N ARG A 338 5.37 -12.93 14.32
CA ARG A 338 6.00 -14.14 13.73
C ARG A 338 4.98 -15.13 13.18
N ASP A 339 3.72 -15.06 13.62
CA ASP A 339 2.65 -15.94 13.16
C ASP A 339 1.74 -15.28 12.10
N ILE A 340 2.00 -14.02 11.73
CA ILE A 340 1.12 -13.23 10.85
C ILE A 340 0.95 -13.81 9.46
N ARG A 341 1.93 -14.59 8.97
CA ARG A 341 1.85 -15.28 7.67
C ARG A 341 1.38 -16.74 7.79
N LYS A 342 1.35 -17.31 9.00
CA LYS A 342 0.95 -18.70 9.25
C LYS A 342 -0.56 -18.84 9.43
N THR A 343 -1.16 -17.90 10.17
CA THR A 343 -2.61 -17.83 10.37
C THR A 343 -3.10 -16.40 10.12
N PRO A 344 -4.21 -16.18 9.40
CA PRO A 344 -4.73 -14.84 9.17
C PRO A 344 -5.08 -14.18 10.49
N PHE A 345 -4.55 -12.99 10.74
CA PHE A 345 -5.06 -12.14 11.81
C PHE A 345 -4.95 -10.67 11.45
N SER A 346 -5.88 -9.89 11.99
CA SER A 346 -6.07 -8.49 11.69
C SER A 346 -5.79 -7.63 12.91
N VAL A 347 -4.85 -6.69 12.79
CA VAL A 347 -4.46 -5.77 13.86
C VAL A 347 -4.84 -4.34 13.48
N TYR A 348 -5.65 -3.72 14.32
CA TYR A 348 -6.03 -2.31 14.22
C TYR A 348 -5.30 -1.52 15.31
N LEU A 349 -4.32 -0.71 14.89
CA LEU A 349 -3.66 0.29 15.74
C LEU A 349 -4.53 1.54 15.76
N VAL A 350 -5.39 1.65 16.78
CA VAL A 350 -6.35 2.74 16.92
C VAL A 350 -5.72 3.86 17.73
N VAL A 351 -5.60 5.04 17.12
CA VAL A 351 -5.00 6.22 17.75
C VAL A 351 -5.89 7.43 17.49
N GLU A 352 -6.30 8.14 18.52
CA GLU A 352 -7.12 9.35 18.33
C GLU A 352 -6.38 10.42 17.52
N PRO A 353 -7.07 11.25 16.70
CA PRO A 353 -6.41 12.21 15.81
C PRO A 353 -5.42 13.16 16.49
N LEU A 354 -5.73 13.61 17.71
CA LEU A 354 -4.87 14.50 18.52
C LEU A 354 -3.67 13.77 19.12
N MET A 355 -3.75 12.44 19.25
CA MET A 355 -2.72 11.61 19.85
C MET A 355 -1.72 11.04 18.85
N VAL A 356 -1.97 11.16 17.54
CA VAL A 356 -1.07 10.65 16.49
C VAL A 356 0.35 11.20 16.62
N LYS A 357 0.52 12.52 16.74
CA LYS A 357 1.84 13.14 16.89
C LYS A 357 2.52 12.75 18.21
N PRO A 358 1.88 12.87 19.39
CA PRO A 358 2.46 12.39 20.65
C PRO A 358 2.87 10.91 20.62
N LEU A 359 2.06 10.04 20.01
CA LEU A 359 2.34 8.60 19.93
C LEU A 359 3.18 8.20 18.71
N ALA A 360 3.63 9.13 17.88
CA ALA A 360 4.44 8.82 16.70
C ALA A 360 5.62 7.88 17.01
N PRO A 361 6.36 8.01 18.13
CA PRO A 361 7.40 7.05 18.49
C PRO A 361 6.87 5.61 18.68
N LEU A 362 5.74 5.44 19.38
CA LEU A 362 5.12 4.12 19.58
C LEU A 362 4.59 3.54 18.26
N ILE A 363 4.00 4.38 17.40
CA ILE A 363 3.50 3.95 16.08
C ILE A 363 4.69 3.51 15.20
N ARG A 364 5.78 4.28 15.18
CA ARG A 364 7.01 3.92 14.47
C ARG A 364 7.56 2.60 14.98
N LEU A 365 7.62 2.43 16.30
CA LEU A 365 8.10 1.19 16.92
C LEU A 365 7.24 -0.03 16.55
N PHE A 366 5.91 0.13 16.53
CA PHE A 366 4.99 -0.92 16.12
C PHE A 366 5.21 -1.38 14.67
N PHE A 367 5.31 -0.43 13.73
CA PHE A 367 5.57 -0.79 12.33
C PHE A 367 7.00 -1.26 12.08
N SER A 368 8.00 -0.73 12.79
CA SER A 368 9.37 -1.23 12.70
C SER A 368 9.48 -2.69 13.11
N ASP A 369 8.84 -3.09 14.22
CA ASP A 369 8.85 -4.49 14.64
C ASP A 369 8.06 -5.39 13.69
N LEU A 370 6.90 -4.93 13.18
CA LEU A 370 6.16 -5.65 12.14
C LEU A 370 7.04 -5.91 10.92
N LEU A 371 7.68 -4.87 10.39
CA LEU A 371 8.51 -4.97 9.18
C LEU A 371 9.73 -5.84 9.43
N ALA A 372 10.41 -5.66 10.56
CA ALA A 372 11.54 -6.51 10.96
C ALA A 372 11.12 -7.99 11.10
N SER A 373 9.94 -8.25 11.69
CA SER A 373 9.42 -9.62 11.80
C SER A 373 9.04 -10.23 10.46
N LEU A 374 8.60 -9.43 9.48
CA LEU A 374 8.32 -9.91 8.12
C LEU A 374 9.59 -10.18 7.32
N GLN A 375 10.63 -9.39 7.56
CA GLN A 375 11.92 -9.44 6.85
C GLN A 375 12.94 -10.42 7.49
N ASP A 376 12.62 -11.04 8.62
CA ASP A 376 13.50 -12.05 9.27
C ASP A 376 13.75 -13.25 8.34
N HIS A 377 12.75 -13.66 7.56
CA HIS A 377 12.90 -14.67 6.51
C HIS A 377 11.84 -14.56 5.41
N GLU A 378 12.18 -15.04 4.21
CA GLU A 378 11.21 -15.20 3.11
C GLU A 378 10.14 -16.25 3.45
N PRO A 379 8.88 -16.05 3.03
CA PRO A 379 7.77 -16.88 3.47
C PRO A 379 7.91 -18.34 3.01
N GLY A 380 7.84 -19.25 4.00
CA GLY A 380 7.88 -20.69 3.79
C GLY A 380 6.58 -21.30 3.24
N LYS A 381 6.53 -22.64 3.16
CA LYS A 381 5.31 -23.38 2.78
C LYS A 381 4.23 -23.31 3.89
N ASP A 382 4.66 -23.20 5.13
CA ASP A 382 3.86 -23.04 6.34
C ASP A 382 3.36 -21.61 6.56
N GLU A 383 3.77 -20.67 5.69
CA GLU A 383 3.38 -19.26 5.70
C GLU A 383 2.62 -18.86 4.41
N PRO A 384 1.41 -19.41 4.19
CA PRO A 384 0.68 -19.19 2.95
C PRO A 384 0.05 -17.79 2.85
N TRP A 385 -0.13 -17.07 3.96
CA TRP A 385 -0.95 -15.86 4.00
C TRP A 385 -0.14 -14.60 3.68
N PRO A 386 -0.62 -13.75 2.76
CA PRO A 386 -0.04 -12.44 2.52
C PRO A 386 -0.48 -11.44 3.60
N VAL A 387 0.25 -10.33 3.71
CA VAL A 387 0.02 -9.30 4.75
C VAL A 387 -0.26 -7.95 4.10
N MET A 388 -1.44 -7.40 4.33
CA MET A 388 -1.76 -6.02 3.95
C MET A 388 -1.34 -5.07 5.08
N ILE A 389 -0.53 -4.07 4.76
CA ILE A 389 -0.16 -2.98 5.67
C ILE A 389 -0.85 -1.71 5.16
N MET A 390 -1.77 -1.16 5.95
CA MET A 390 -2.54 0.01 5.58
C MET A 390 -2.21 1.19 6.49
N LEU A 391 -1.53 2.19 5.94
CA LEU A 391 -1.14 3.40 6.64
C LEU A 391 -2.13 4.52 6.27
N ASP A 392 -3.27 4.57 6.95
CA ASP A 392 -4.20 5.69 6.83
C ASP A 392 -3.60 6.93 7.50
N GLU A 393 -3.72 8.08 6.84
CA GLU A 393 -3.14 9.37 7.28
C GLU A 393 -1.63 9.32 7.52
N PHE A 394 -0.89 8.70 6.60
CA PHE A 394 0.57 8.54 6.68
C PHE A 394 1.32 9.87 6.94
N ASN A 395 0.83 10.98 6.40
CA ASN A 395 1.43 12.30 6.60
C ASN A 395 1.33 12.82 8.05
N ARG A 396 0.53 12.22 8.92
CA ARG A 396 0.47 12.62 10.34
C ARG A 396 1.51 11.94 11.22
N LEU A 397 2.14 10.86 10.74
CA LEU A 397 3.09 10.07 11.49
C LEU A 397 4.48 10.68 11.58
N GLY A 398 4.77 11.69 10.75
CA GLY A 398 6.12 12.17 10.54
C GLY A 398 6.94 11.15 9.75
N LYS A 399 8.28 11.24 9.86
CA LYS A 399 9.19 10.45 9.06
C LYS A 399 9.25 9.00 9.57
N MET A 400 8.99 8.04 8.67
CA MET A 400 9.13 6.61 8.88
C MET A 400 10.20 6.04 7.95
N PRO A 401 11.50 6.15 8.29
CA PRO A 401 12.59 5.64 7.45
C PRO A 401 12.43 4.17 7.08
N ILE A 402 12.03 3.32 8.04
CA ILE A 402 11.84 1.89 7.81
C ILE A 402 10.83 1.59 6.69
N VAL A 403 9.81 2.44 6.51
CA VAL A 403 8.82 2.27 5.44
C VAL A 403 9.43 2.61 4.07
N LEU A 404 10.27 3.65 4.01
CA LEU A 404 11.01 4.03 2.80
C LEU A 404 11.99 2.92 2.37
N ASP A 405 12.70 2.35 3.33
CA ASP A 405 13.73 1.35 3.06
C ASP A 405 13.10 -0.01 2.72
N SER A 406 11.99 -0.35 3.39
CA SER A 406 11.35 -1.67 3.24
C SER A 406 10.48 -1.79 2.00
N ILE A 407 9.92 -0.69 1.45
CA ILE A 407 9.01 -0.75 0.29
C ILE A 407 9.65 -1.43 -0.95
N GLU A 408 10.98 -1.42 -1.07
CA GLU A 408 11.71 -2.07 -2.17
C GLU A 408 11.74 -3.60 -2.04
N THR A 409 11.74 -4.11 -0.81
CA THR A 409 11.95 -5.54 -0.52
C THR A 409 10.69 -6.24 -0.04
N LEU A 410 9.71 -5.53 0.53
CA LEU A 410 8.49 -6.10 1.12
C LEU A 410 7.70 -7.03 0.19
N ARG A 411 7.83 -6.83 -1.12
CA ARG A 411 7.23 -7.71 -2.13
C ARG A 411 7.67 -9.17 -1.99
N SER A 412 8.96 -9.45 -1.79
CA SER A 412 9.45 -10.83 -1.67
C SER A 412 8.91 -11.49 -0.39
N TYR A 413 8.66 -10.68 0.64
CA TYR A 413 8.10 -11.11 1.93
C TYR A 413 6.57 -11.28 1.94
N ARG A 414 5.90 -11.22 0.78
CA ARG A 414 4.43 -11.30 0.61
C ARG A 414 3.65 -10.24 1.40
N ALA A 415 4.24 -9.05 1.57
CA ALA A 415 3.57 -7.91 2.18
C ALA A 415 3.14 -6.88 1.13
N ASN A 416 1.97 -6.28 1.33
CA ASN A 416 1.37 -5.28 0.46
C ASN A 416 1.17 -3.97 1.24
N LEU A 417 1.94 -2.94 0.91
CA LEU A 417 1.85 -1.63 1.54
C LEU A 417 0.88 -0.70 0.79
N ALA A 418 -0.13 -0.18 1.50
CA ALA A 418 -0.97 0.92 1.06
C ALA A 418 -0.67 2.18 1.88
N ILE A 419 -0.11 3.20 1.23
CA ILE A 419 0.17 4.51 1.83
C ILE A 419 -0.94 5.46 1.44
N VAL A 420 -1.68 5.99 2.41
CA VAL A 420 -2.73 6.97 2.15
C VAL A 420 -2.27 8.35 2.63
N THR A 421 -2.17 9.30 1.69
CA THR A 421 -1.85 10.70 1.96
C THR A 421 -2.95 11.62 1.44
N GLN A 422 -3.03 12.83 2.00
CA GLN A 422 -4.00 13.83 1.55
C GLN A 422 -3.56 14.54 0.27
N THR A 423 -2.28 14.95 0.21
CA THR A 423 -1.71 15.72 -0.89
C THR A 423 -0.24 15.35 -1.08
N ILE A 424 0.30 15.68 -2.26
CA ILE A 424 1.74 15.54 -2.55
C ILE A 424 2.61 16.49 -1.70
N PRO A 425 2.29 17.79 -1.57
CA PRO A 425 3.04 18.69 -0.67
C PRO A 425 3.18 18.19 0.77
N ALA A 426 2.14 17.54 1.32
CA ALA A 426 2.20 17.01 2.68
C ALA A 426 3.22 15.87 2.83
N LEU A 427 3.48 15.10 1.76
CA LEU A 427 4.57 14.12 1.76
C LEU A 427 5.94 14.78 1.62
N ASP A 428 6.05 15.80 0.76
CA ASP A 428 7.30 16.55 0.57
C ASP A 428 7.75 17.23 1.86
N GLU A 429 6.83 17.74 2.68
CA GLU A 429 7.14 18.36 3.99
C GLU A 429 7.84 17.39 4.95
N ILE A 430 7.51 16.10 4.88
CA ILE A 430 7.96 15.08 5.84
C ILE A 430 9.22 14.38 5.35
N TYR A 431 9.25 14.04 4.06
CA TYR A 431 10.27 13.17 3.48
C TYR A 431 11.23 13.92 2.55
N GLY A 432 10.87 15.13 2.13
CA GLY A 432 11.51 15.79 1.01
C GLY A 432 11.15 15.16 -0.32
N GLU A 433 11.47 15.88 -1.39
CA GLU A 433 11.05 15.51 -2.74
C GLU A 433 11.68 14.20 -3.23
N ASN A 434 12.96 13.97 -2.91
CA ASN A 434 13.68 12.78 -3.35
C ASN A 434 13.08 11.49 -2.78
N ALA A 435 12.82 11.45 -1.46
CA ALA A 435 12.23 10.29 -0.82
C ALA A 435 10.75 10.10 -1.19
N ARG A 436 9.99 11.19 -1.41
CA ARG A 436 8.65 11.08 -2.01
C ARG A 436 8.71 10.40 -3.38
N ARG A 437 9.62 10.82 -4.26
CA ARG A 437 9.77 10.23 -5.60
C ARG A 437 10.14 8.75 -5.52
N ALA A 438 10.99 8.36 -4.56
CA ALA A 438 11.30 6.96 -4.28
C ALA A 438 10.05 6.17 -3.84
N LEU A 439 9.25 6.68 -2.90
CA LEU A 439 7.96 6.08 -2.51
C LEU A 439 7.03 5.89 -3.71
N GLN A 440 6.92 6.91 -4.54
CA GLN A 440 6.11 6.86 -5.76
C GLN A 440 6.62 5.81 -6.75
N GLY A 441 7.93 5.72 -6.96
CA GLY A 441 8.54 4.74 -7.86
C GLY A 441 8.36 3.30 -7.38
N ASN A 442 8.39 3.07 -6.05
CA ASN A 442 8.26 1.72 -5.49
C ASN A 442 6.81 1.29 -5.22
N ALA A 443 5.86 2.23 -5.18
CA ALA A 443 4.45 1.90 -5.01
C ALA A 443 3.89 1.08 -6.20
N GLY A 444 4.38 1.25 -7.42
CA GLY A 444 3.85 0.57 -8.61
C GLY A 444 2.50 1.10 -9.10
N ILE A 445 1.61 1.51 -8.19
CA ILE A 445 0.33 2.16 -8.47
C ILE A 445 0.18 3.44 -7.65
N LYS A 446 -0.24 4.50 -8.32
CA LYS A 446 -0.63 5.79 -7.71
C LYS A 446 -2.10 6.05 -8.03
N LEU A 447 -2.94 6.06 -7.01
CA LEU A 447 -4.37 6.32 -7.10
C LEU A 447 -4.64 7.76 -6.64
N TYR A 448 -5.20 8.57 -7.53
CA TYR A 448 -5.59 9.95 -7.25
C TYR A 448 -7.11 10.06 -7.19
N LEU A 449 -7.62 10.50 -6.03
CA LEU A 449 -9.01 10.91 -5.84
C LEU A 449 -9.07 12.42 -5.96
N THR A 450 -9.88 12.93 -6.90
CA THR A 450 -10.06 14.36 -7.25
C THR A 450 -9.17 15.33 -6.45
N PRO A 451 -7.94 15.61 -6.93
CA PRO A 451 -6.99 16.43 -6.20
C PRO A 451 -7.51 17.86 -6.09
N SER A 452 -7.17 18.53 -4.99
CA SER A 452 -7.64 19.90 -4.70
C SER A 452 -6.54 20.94 -4.77
N ASP A 453 -5.29 20.57 -4.51
CA ASP A 453 -4.14 21.47 -4.51
C ASP A 453 -3.39 21.48 -5.84
N GLU A 454 -2.84 22.65 -6.18
CA GLU A 454 -2.18 22.93 -7.46
C GLU A 454 -1.01 22.00 -7.74
N LYS A 455 -0.12 21.77 -6.76
CA LYS A 455 1.05 20.92 -6.95
C LYS A 455 0.66 19.47 -7.23
N THR A 456 -0.33 18.93 -6.52
CA THR A 456 -0.83 17.56 -6.78
C THR A 456 -1.48 17.46 -8.16
N ILE A 457 -2.18 18.50 -8.62
CA ILE A 457 -2.77 18.56 -9.96
C ILE A 457 -1.69 18.58 -11.04
N GLU A 458 -0.67 19.42 -10.88
CA GLU A 458 0.47 19.52 -11.79
C GLU A 458 1.20 18.16 -11.87
N GLU A 459 1.51 17.55 -10.72
CA GLU A 459 2.12 16.23 -10.64
C GLU A 459 1.24 15.15 -11.28
N LEU A 460 -0.08 15.17 -11.08
CA LEU A 460 -1.01 14.24 -11.72
C LEU A 460 -1.00 14.40 -13.24
N SER A 461 -1.13 15.62 -13.75
CA SER A 461 -1.11 15.93 -15.18
C SER A 461 0.20 15.44 -15.84
N LYS A 462 1.33 15.72 -15.19
CA LYS A 462 2.66 15.24 -15.62
C LYS A 462 2.76 13.71 -15.58
N ALA A 463 2.28 13.07 -14.52
CA ALA A 463 2.35 11.62 -14.33
C ALA A 463 1.44 10.84 -15.29
N VAL A 464 0.28 11.40 -15.66
CA VAL A 464 -0.61 10.85 -16.69
C VAL A 464 0.03 10.92 -18.07
N GLY A 465 0.81 11.98 -18.35
CA GLY A 465 1.56 12.15 -19.58
C GLY A 465 0.80 12.89 -20.67
N LYS A 466 1.43 12.97 -21.86
CA LYS A 466 0.95 13.76 -23.00
C LYS A 466 0.48 12.90 -24.16
N THR A 467 -0.53 13.39 -24.87
CA THR A 467 -1.13 12.78 -26.05
C THR A 467 -1.11 13.74 -27.24
N THR A 468 -1.44 13.20 -28.41
CA THR A 468 -1.53 13.97 -29.65
C THR A 468 -2.96 14.41 -29.90
N LYS A 469 -3.21 15.71 -30.06
CA LYS A 469 -4.52 16.23 -30.47
C LYS A 469 -4.45 16.85 -31.86
N ARG A 470 -5.37 16.46 -32.76
CA ARG A 470 -5.58 17.11 -34.05
C ARG A 470 -6.41 18.37 -33.84
N VAL A 471 -5.84 19.52 -34.17
CA VAL A 471 -6.47 20.83 -34.14
C VAL A 471 -6.85 21.21 -35.56
N VAL A 472 -8.15 21.28 -35.84
CA VAL A 472 -8.66 21.73 -37.14
C VAL A 472 -8.96 23.22 -37.04
N THR A 473 -8.09 24.04 -37.61
CA THR A 473 -8.27 25.49 -37.71
C THR A 473 -9.09 25.79 -38.95
N ARG A 474 -10.34 26.23 -38.75
CA ARG A 474 -11.22 26.70 -39.83
C ARG A 474 -11.12 28.20 -39.91
N SER A 475 -10.52 28.74 -40.97
CA SER A 475 -10.55 30.17 -41.24
C SER A 475 -11.69 30.51 -42.19
N ARG A 476 -12.50 31.49 -41.81
CA ARG A 476 -13.56 32.03 -42.64
C ARG A 476 -13.20 33.46 -42.97
N SER A 477 -12.82 33.73 -44.22
CA SER A 477 -12.58 35.10 -44.68
C SER A 477 -13.91 35.85 -44.71
N VAL A 478 -14.07 36.85 -43.85
CA VAL A 478 -15.18 37.81 -43.94
C VAL A 478 -14.74 38.91 -44.91
N GLY A 479 -15.11 38.76 -46.17
CA GLY A 479 -14.80 39.68 -47.26
C GLY A 479 -15.86 39.61 -48.36
N ARG A 480 -15.89 40.64 -49.21
CA ARG A 480 -16.99 41.01 -50.15
C ARG A 480 -17.36 39.98 -51.23
N ASN A 481 -16.74 38.79 -51.24
CA ASN A 481 -16.94 37.77 -52.26
C ASN A 481 -17.45 36.45 -51.63
N PRO A 482 -18.71 36.03 -51.88
CA PRO A 482 -19.30 34.84 -51.28
C PRO A 482 -18.71 33.50 -51.77
N PHE A 483 -17.79 33.55 -52.75
CA PHE A 483 -17.06 32.40 -53.30
C PHE A 483 -15.63 32.24 -52.76
N ALA A 484 -15.19 33.04 -51.79
CA ALA A 484 -13.89 32.85 -51.16
C ALA A 484 -13.86 31.53 -50.36
N GLY A 485 -13.04 30.58 -50.83
CA GLY A 485 -12.97 29.22 -50.30
C GLY A 485 -12.73 29.19 -48.79
N ARG A 486 -13.44 28.29 -48.11
CA ARG A 486 -13.16 27.97 -46.70
C ARG A 486 -11.79 27.31 -46.64
N SER A 487 -10.81 27.99 -46.05
CA SER A 487 -9.52 27.38 -45.78
C SER A 487 -9.62 26.59 -44.49
N MET A 488 -9.32 25.30 -44.58
CA MET A 488 -9.25 24.37 -43.45
C MET A 488 -7.80 23.93 -43.33
N SER A 489 -7.15 24.37 -42.24
CA SER A 489 -5.79 23.96 -41.93
C SER A 489 -5.85 22.99 -40.75
N GLU A 490 -5.30 21.80 -40.92
CA GLU A 490 -5.19 20.82 -39.84
C GLU A 490 -3.76 20.85 -39.30
N ARG A 491 -3.64 21.11 -38.00
CA ARG A 491 -2.37 21.07 -37.27
C ARG A 491 -2.47 20.03 -36.18
N THR A 492 -1.40 19.30 -35.96
CA THR A 492 -1.32 18.38 -34.83
C THR A 492 -0.47 19.00 -33.73
N GLU A 493 -0.98 18.98 -32.49
CA GLU A 493 -0.33 19.58 -31.33
C GLU A 493 -0.21 18.55 -30.18
N GLU A 494 0.90 18.62 -29.45
CA GLU A 494 1.10 17.84 -28.22
C GLU A 494 0.33 18.49 -27.08
N THR A 495 -0.48 17.72 -26.35
CA THR A 495 -1.27 18.22 -25.23
C THR A 495 -1.27 17.21 -24.08
N ALA A 496 -1.48 17.66 -22.84
CA ALA A 496 -1.62 16.74 -21.72
C ALA A 496 -2.86 15.84 -21.92
N LEU A 497 -2.74 14.54 -21.63
CA LEU A 497 -3.89 13.62 -21.71
C LEU A 497 -4.97 13.98 -20.67
N LEU A 498 -4.53 14.52 -19.52
CA LEU A 498 -5.39 15.15 -18.54
C LEU A 498 -4.86 16.57 -18.26
N PRO A 499 -5.35 17.60 -18.97
CA PRO A 499 -4.98 18.99 -18.69
C PRO A 499 -5.28 19.38 -17.25
N GLU A 500 -4.46 20.24 -16.65
CA GLU A 500 -4.62 20.66 -15.24
C GLU A 500 -6.00 21.27 -14.95
N ASP A 501 -6.54 22.02 -15.91
CA ASP A 501 -7.88 22.61 -15.82
C ASP A 501 -9.00 21.54 -15.81
N GLU A 502 -8.81 20.42 -16.54
CA GLU A 502 -9.72 19.28 -16.47
C GLU A 502 -9.53 18.50 -15.17
N ALA A 503 -8.28 18.29 -14.73
CA ALA A 503 -7.97 17.65 -13.46
C ALA A 503 -8.61 18.38 -12.26
N ARG A 504 -8.61 19.72 -12.27
CA ARG A 504 -9.27 20.57 -11.25
C ARG A 504 -10.79 20.38 -11.21
N ARG A 505 -11.41 20.10 -12.37
CA ARG A 505 -12.87 19.92 -12.51
C ARG A 505 -13.28 18.46 -12.65
N MET A 506 -12.39 17.53 -12.28
CA MET A 506 -12.69 16.10 -12.33
C MET A 506 -13.87 15.79 -11.40
N ASP A 507 -14.81 14.96 -11.88
CA ASP A 507 -15.96 14.53 -11.09
C ASP A 507 -15.50 13.87 -9.78
N LEU A 508 -16.23 14.05 -8.68
CA LEU A 508 -15.87 13.47 -7.37
C LEU A 508 -15.94 11.94 -7.33
N ASP A 509 -16.65 11.34 -8.29
CA ASP A 509 -16.70 9.91 -8.47
C ASP A 509 -15.69 9.42 -9.51
N ASP A 510 -14.95 10.29 -10.19
CA ASP A 510 -13.82 9.92 -11.04
C ASP A 510 -12.54 9.74 -10.21
N ILE A 511 -11.76 8.73 -10.59
CA ILE A 511 -10.42 8.48 -10.07
C ILE A 511 -9.46 8.24 -11.21
N VAL A 512 -8.19 8.58 -10.98
CA VAL A 512 -7.11 8.35 -11.93
C VAL A 512 -6.08 7.43 -11.30
N LEU A 513 -5.76 6.36 -12.01
CA LEU A 513 -4.68 5.44 -11.66
C LEU A 513 -3.51 5.70 -12.61
N VAL A 514 -2.36 6.05 -12.04
CA VAL A 514 -1.08 6.02 -12.73
C VAL A 514 -0.39 4.73 -12.34
N VAL A 515 -0.11 3.89 -13.34
CA VAL A 515 0.47 2.56 -13.16
C VAL A 515 1.83 2.54 -13.82
N ASP A 516 2.84 2.04 -13.12
CA ASP A 516 4.19 2.03 -13.65
C ASP A 516 4.31 1.14 -14.90
N ALA A 517 5.07 1.63 -15.88
CA ALA A 517 5.27 1.02 -17.19
C ALA A 517 3.98 0.74 -18.00
N GLN A 518 2.85 1.39 -17.67
CA GLN A 518 1.59 1.22 -18.38
C GLN A 518 0.90 2.56 -18.63
N MET A 519 -0.09 2.54 -19.54
CA MET A 519 -0.96 3.68 -19.78
C MET A 519 -1.80 3.99 -18.52
N PRO A 520 -2.20 5.24 -18.27
CA PRO A 520 -3.03 5.58 -17.12
C PRO A 520 -4.46 5.04 -17.28
N VAL A 521 -5.15 4.81 -16.16
CA VAL A 521 -6.55 4.35 -16.14
C VAL A 521 -7.43 5.44 -15.54
N ARG A 522 -8.53 5.77 -16.23
CA ARG A 522 -9.62 6.58 -15.67
C ARG A 522 -10.75 5.65 -15.27
N ALA A 523 -11.10 5.64 -14.00
CA ALA A 523 -12.12 4.76 -13.44
C ALA A 523 -13.06 5.53 -12.53
N LYS A 524 -14.07 4.84 -11.99
CA LYS A 524 -14.96 5.37 -10.97
C LYS A 524 -14.52 4.90 -9.58
N ARG A 525 -14.63 5.81 -8.61
CA ARG A 525 -14.44 5.52 -7.19
C ARG A 525 -15.48 4.51 -6.72
N ILE A 526 -15.09 3.62 -5.82
CA ILE A 526 -16.02 2.72 -5.13
C ILE A 526 -16.71 3.51 -4.00
N LYS A 527 -17.96 3.17 -3.71
CA LYS A 527 -18.66 3.61 -2.50
C LYS A 527 -19.26 2.37 -1.87
N TYR A 528 -18.63 1.84 -0.82
CA TYR A 528 -18.99 0.51 -0.29
C TYR A 528 -20.49 0.39 0.04
N TYR A 529 -21.12 1.47 0.50
CA TYR A 529 -22.52 1.54 0.88
C TYR A 529 -23.50 1.66 -0.31
N GLU A 530 -23.03 2.06 -1.50
CA GLU A 530 -23.82 2.08 -2.74
C GLU A 530 -23.55 0.88 -3.65
N ASP A 531 -22.38 0.25 -3.50
CA ASP A 531 -21.96 -0.88 -4.30
C ASP A 531 -22.62 -2.17 -3.81
N TRP A 532 -23.31 -2.89 -4.71
CA TRP A 532 -24.07 -4.08 -4.35
C TRP A 532 -23.22 -5.18 -3.69
N PHE A 533 -21.96 -5.33 -4.12
CA PHE A 533 -21.07 -6.39 -3.63
C PHE A 533 -20.60 -6.06 -2.21
N PHE A 534 -20.10 -4.84 -2.00
CA PHE A 534 -19.62 -4.42 -0.68
C PHE A 534 -20.76 -4.21 0.32
N LYS A 535 -21.89 -3.66 -0.11
CA LYS A 535 -23.06 -3.45 0.75
C LYS A 535 -23.56 -4.77 1.34
N GLN A 536 -23.62 -5.84 0.53
CA GLN A 536 -24.01 -7.16 1.02
C GLN A 536 -23.03 -7.72 2.05
N ILE A 537 -21.72 -7.53 1.85
CA ILE A 537 -20.70 -7.95 2.82
C ILE A 537 -20.85 -7.16 4.12
N PHE A 538 -21.01 -5.84 4.00
CA PHE A 538 -21.09 -4.92 5.12
C PHE A 538 -22.35 -5.17 5.98
N ASP A 539 -23.51 -5.30 5.35
CA ASP A 539 -24.81 -5.48 6.02
C ASP A 539 -24.94 -6.85 6.71
N LYS A 540 -24.20 -7.87 6.26
CA LYS A 540 -24.22 -9.22 6.85
C LYS A 540 -23.44 -9.31 8.16
N GLN A 541 -22.72 -8.26 8.56
CA GLN A 541 -21.98 -8.25 9.82
C GLN A 541 -22.94 -8.25 11.00
N THR A 542 -22.85 -9.28 11.85
CA THR A 542 -23.68 -9.44 13.06
C THR A 542 -22.79 -9.69 14.29
N GLY A 543 -23.37 -9.53 15.49
CA GLY A 543 -22.68 -9.76 16.76
C GLY A 543 -21.91 -8.54 17.28
N ASP A 544 -21.29 -8.72 18.44
CA ASP A 544 -20.50 -7.68 19.08
C ASP A 544 -19.16 -7.44 18.36
N LEU A 545 -18.58 -6.26 18.57
CA LEU A 545 -17.21 -6.00 18.11
C LEU A 545 -16.23 -6.91 18.87
N PRO A 546 -15.17 -7.42 18.20
CA PRO A 546 -14.17 -8.30 18.80
C PRO A 546 -13.22 -7.49 19.70
N TYR A 547 -13.75 -6.95 20.79
CA TYR A 547 -12.99 -6.35 21.87
C TYR A 547 -12.28 -7.45 22.67
N PRO A 548 -11.15 -7.13 23.34
CA PRO A 548 -10.53 -8.07 24.27
C PRO A 548 -11.54 -8.46 25.36
N SER A 549 -11.61 -9.74 25.72
CA SER A 549 -12.56 -10.20 26.72
C SER A 549 -12.19 -9.67 28.12
N ALA A 550 -13.17 -9.61 29.03
CA ALA A 550 -12.91 -9.23 30.41
C ALA A 550 -11.84 -10.12 31.07
N GLY A 551 -11.77 -11.41 30.71
CA GLY A 551 -10.73 -12.34 31.16
C GLY A 551 -9.33 -12.01 30.62
N ASP A 552 -9.24 -11.53 29.38
CA ASP A 552 -7.97 -11.07 28.78
C ASP A 552 -7.45 -9.80 29.47
N GLN A 553 -8.37 -8.90 29.82
CA GLN A 553 -8.07 -7.69 30.59
C GLN A 553 -7.70 -8.01 32.05
N MET A 554 -8.43 -8.93 32.69
CA MET A 554 -8.22 -9.34 34.10
C MET A 554 -6.92 -10.11 34.33
N ARG A 555 -6.43 -10.89 33.35
CA ARG A 555 -5.08 -11.51 33.42
C ARG A 555 -3.96 -10.47 33.59
N GLY A 556 -4.15 -9.26 33.03
CA GLY A 556 -3.23 -8.13 33.22
C GLY A 556 -3.33 -7.48 34.61
N LEU A 557 -4.53 -7.43 35.20
CA LEU A 557 -4.79 -6.90 36.55
C LEU A 557 -4.36 -7.88 37.66
N GLN A 558 -4.55 -9.20 37.48
CA GLN A 558 -4.09 -10.21 38.44
C GLN A 558 -2.56 -10.22 38.59
N GLY A 559 -1.82 -9.99 37.52
CA GLY A 559 -0.37 -9.79 37.58
C GLY A 559 0.04 -8.56 38.40
N GLN A 560 -0.82 -7.52 38.44
CA GLN A 560 -0.60 -6.31 39.24
C GLN A 560 -0.95 -6.53 40.70
N ILE A 561 -2.07 -7.19 41.01
CA ILE A 561 -2.43 -7.56 42.38
C ILE A 561 -1.29 -8.39 42.99
N LYS A 562 -0.78 -9.38 42.26
CA LYS A 562 0.34 -10.22 42.72
C LYS A 562 1.65 -9.44 42.90
N ALA A 563 1.92 -8.45 42.04
CA ALA A 563 3.11 -7.59 42.15
C ALA A 563 2.98 -6.53 43.26
N LEU A 564 1.75 -6.08 43.54
CA LEU A 564 1.43 -5.15 44.62
C LEU A 564 1.43 -5.87 45.97
N GLU A 565 0.87 -7.08 46.05
CA GLU A 565 0.94 -8.00 47.19
C GLU A 565 2.39 -8.37 47.52
N ALA A 566 3.23 -8.63 46.50
CA ALA A 566 4.66 -8.84 46.71
C ALA A 566 5.39 -7.59 47.25
N LYS A 567 4.92 -6.38 46.92
CA LYS A 567 5.45 -5.12 47.48
C LYS A 567 4.92 -4.84 48.88
N ILE A 568 3.67 -5.16 49.17
CA ILE A 568 3.04 -4.99 50.48
C ILE A 568 3.60 -6.02 51.48
N GLY A 569 3.80 -7.27 51.05
CA GLY A 569 4.45 -8.31 51.85
C GLY A 569 5.94 -8.04 52.11
N ALA A 570 6.61 -7.27 51.24
CA ALA A 570 7.97 -6.77 51.50
C ALA A 570 8.01 -5.53 52.42
N LEU A 571 6.85 -4.93 52.72
CA LEU A 571 6.67 -3.77 53.59
C LEU A 571 6.11 -4.14 54.98
N GLU A 572 6.06 -5.43 55.34
CA GLU A 572 5.78 -5.83 56.71
C GLU A 572 6.87 -5.28 57.65
N MET A 573 6.49 -4.22 58.36
CA MET A 573 7.22 -3.59 59.45
C MET A 573 7.63 -4.61 60.52
N PRO A 574 8.73 -4.38 61.26
CA PRO A 574 9.19 -5.30 62.30
C PRO A 574 8.08 -5.49 63.34
N ARG A 575 7.83 -6.75 63.73
CA ARG A 575 6.93 -7.12 64.82
C ARG A 575 7.22 -6.27 66.06
N ALA A 576 6.31 -5.36 66.39
CA ALA A 576 6.24 -4.79 67.72
C ALA A 576 5.74 -5.89 68.68
N VAL A 577 6.58 -6.22 69.66
CA VAL A 577 6.21 -7.09 70.78
C VAL A 577 5.30 -6.30 71.72
N SER A 578 4.04 -6.69 71.82
CA SER A 578 3.15 -6.62 72.99
C SER A 578 1.82 -7.27 72.55
N GLY A 579 1.32 -8.31 73.19
CA GLY A 579 0.67 -8.27 74.49
C GLY A 579 -0.85 -8.39 74.25
N ASP A 580 -1.41 -9.55 74.60
CA ASP A 580 -2.83 -9.92 74.70
C ASP A 580 -3.74 -10.00 73.45
N GLY A 581 -4.04 -11.26 73.09
CA GLY A 581 -5.40 -11.81 73.00
C GLY A 581 -6.43 -11.20 72.04
N ALA A 582 -6.46 -11.69 70.79
CA ALA A 582 -7.70 -11.87 70.02
C ALA A 582 -7.45 -12.81 68.81
N GLU A 583 -8.25 -13.88 68.69
CA GLU A 583 -8.27 -14.80 67.55
C GLU A 583 -8.80 -14.12 66.27
N ILE A 584 -8.16 -14.39 65.13
CA ILE A 584 -8.65 -13.98 63.80
C ILE A 584 -9.13 -15.23 63.06
N ASP A 585 -10.41 -15.17 62.68
CA ASP A 585 -11.24 -16.19 62.02
C ASP A 585 -10.69 -16.69 60.67
N GLY A 586 -10.67 -18.02 60.49
CA GLY A 586 -10.07 -18.77 59.39
C GLY A 586 -10.97 -18.98 58.16
N THR A 587 -12.16 -18.38 58.13
CA THR A 587 -13.20 -18.64 57.12
C THR A 587 -12.97 -18.03 55.73
N ARG A 588 -12.08 -17.04 55.58
CA ARG A 588 -11.84 -16.38 54.26
C ARG A 588 -10.95 -17.14 53.28
N ARG A 589 -10.26 -18.18 53.73
CA ARG A 589 -9.31 -18.94 52.88
C ARG A 589 -10.01 -20.06 52.11
N GLU A 590 -11.06 -20.64 52.68
CA GLU A 590 -11.86 -21.70 52.04
C GLU A 590 -12.74 -21.15 50.90
N GLU A 591 -13.32 -19.95 51.04
CA GLU A 591 -14.11 -19.30 49.97
C GLU A 591 -13.27 -18.98 48.71
N ILE A 592 -11.96 -18.73 48.88
CA ILE A 592 -11.06 -18.41 47.76
C ILE A 592 -10.64 -19.70 47.01
N ASP A 593 -10.46 -20.79 47.73
CA ASP A 593 -10.10 -22.08 47.14
C ASP A 593 -11.30 -22.73 46.41
N ASP A 594 -12.53 -22.52 46.88
CA ASP A 594 -13.75 -22.96 46.18
C ASP A 594 -13.98 -22.21 44.87
N LEU A 595 -13.74 -20.89 44.83
CA LEU A 595 -13.82 -20.08 43.59
C LEU A 595 -12.74 -20.45 42.56
N ALA A 596 -11.60 -21.01 42.99
CA ALA A 596 -10.55 -21.48 42.10
C ALA A 596 -10.83 -22.87 41.48
N GLY A 597 -11.78 -23.62 42.04
CA GLY A 597 -12.17 -24.96 41.59
C GLY A 597 -13.08 -24.99 40.36
N GLU A 598 -13.92 -23.96 40.15
CA GLU A 598 -15.03 -23.98 39.18
C GLU A 598 -14.63 -23.71 37.70
N HIS A 599 -13.36 -23.52 37.37
CA HIS A 599 -12.92 -23.20 35.99
C HIS A 599 -12.00 -24.24 35.32
N ARG A 600 -11.97 -25.48 35.82
CA ARG A 600 -11.28 -26.59 35.13
C ARG A 600 -12.26 -27.34 34.22
N GLY A 601 -12.62 -26.73 33.09
CA GLY A 601 -13.55 -27.40 32.17
C GLY A 601 -13.88 -26.67 30.88
N VAL A 602 -12.92 -25.97 30.25
CA VAL A 602 -13.09 -25.56 28.85
C VAL A 602 -11.83 -25.97 28.10
N ALA A 603 -11.95 -27.01 27.28
CA ALA A 603 -10.92 -27.42 26.34
C ALA A 603 -10.73 -26.27 25.34
N ILE A 604 -9.56 -25.65 25.39
CA ILE A 604 -9.08 -24.75 24.35
C ILE A 604 -8.28 -25.65 23.40
N ASP A 605 -8.93 -26.23 22.41
CA ASP A 605 -8.24 -26.66 21.19
C ASP A 605 -9.27 -27.05 20.14
N GLU A 606 -9.36 -26.24 19.09
CA GLU A 606 -9.38 -26.78 17.73
C GLU A 606 -8.98 -25.64 16.78
N LYS A 607 -7.76 -25.75 16.23
CA LYS A 607 -7.31 -24.92 15.12
C LYS A 607 -8.18 -25.29 13.91
N PRO A 608 -8.82 -24.33 13.22
CA PRO A 608 -9.56 -24.67 12.02
C PRO A 608 -8.61 -25.21 10.96
N SER A 609 -9.00 -26.31 10.33
CA SER A 609 -8.14 -26.99 9.35
C SER A 609 -8.05 -26.19 8.05
N LEU A 610 -7.01 -26.42 7.24
CA LEU A 610 -6.88 -25.84 5.90
C LEU A 610 -8.15 -26.11 5.05
N ASP A 611 -8.79 -27.26 5.28
CA ASP A 611 -10.02 -27.67 4.62
C ASP A 611 -11.23 -26.81 5.06
N GLU A 612 -11.31 -26.41 6.33
CA GLU A 612 -12.38 -25.50 6.80
C GLU A 612 -12.24 -24.09 6.23
N TYR A 613 -11.00 -23.62 6.04
CA TYR A 613 -10.74 -22.36 5.34
C TYR A 613 -11.06 -22.47 3.84
N GLN A 614 -10.73 -23.60 3.20
CA GLN A 614 -11.11 -23.87 1.82
C GLN A 614 -12.62 -23.97 1.67
N VAL A 615 -13.34 -24.57 2.62
CA VAL A 615 -14.82 -24.62 2.65
C VAL A 615 -15.43 -23.22 2.81
N GLY A 616 -14.83 -22.36 3.63
CA GLY A 616 -15.21 -20.95 3.71
C GLY A 616 -14.99 -20.20 2.39
N THR A 617 -13.84 -20.44 1.75
CA THR A 617 -13.46 -19.86 0.45
C THR A 617 -14.34 -20.37 -0.68
N GLU A 618 -14.71 -21.66 -0.66
CA GLU A 618 -15.62 -22.30 -1.61
C GLU A 618 -17.07 -21.84 -1.40
N ARG A 619 -17.53 -21.61 -0.17
CA ARG A 619 -18.82 -20.97 0.10
C ARG A 619 -18.88 -19.57 -0.49
N ILE A 620 -17.81 -18.80 -0.34
CA ILE A 620 -17.67 -17.48 -0.96
C ILE A 620 -17.62 -17.63 -2.48
N GLN A 621 -16.86 -18.58 -3.03
CA GLN A 621 -16.75 -18.76 -4.48
C GLN A 621 -18.05 -19.23 -5.13
N ARG A 622 -18.79 -20.14 -4.48
CA ARG A 622 -20.11 -20.63 -4.90
C ARG A 622 -21.16 -19.50 -4.83
N PHE A 623 -21.13 -18.71 -3.76
CA PHE A 623 -21.93 -17.48 -3.66
C PHE A 623 -21.57 -16.46 -4.75
N MET A 624 -20.29 -16.31 -5.09
CA MET A 624 -19.81 -15.41 -6.15
C MET A 624 -20.17 -15.90 -7.55
N GLU A 625 -20.20 -17.21 -7.79
CA GLU A 625 -20.63 -17.83 -9.04
C GLU A 625 -22.15 -17.74 -9.21
N GLU A 626 -22.94 -18.02 -8.17
CA GLU A 626 -24.40 -17.84 -8.15
C GLU A 626 -24.81 -16.38 -8.34
N ALA A 627 -24.05 -15.43 -7.78
CA ALA A 627 -24.25 -13.99 -7.98
C ALA A 627 -23.77 -13.48 -9.35
N SER A 628 -23.07 -14.30 -10.14
CA SER A 628 -22.63 -13.94 -11.50
C SER A 628 -23.59 -14.41 -12.61
N VAL A 629 -24.49 -15.35 -12.29
CA VAL A 629 -25.46 -15.97 -13.22
C VAL A 629 -26.88 -15.38 -13.08
N ARG A 630 -27.11 -14.44 -12.15
CA ARG A 630 -28.35 -13.64 -11.99
C ARG A 630 -28.02 -12.16 -11.84
#